data_AF-A0A7S0EKC5-F1
#
_entry.id   AF-A0A7S0EKC5-F1
#
_cell.length_a   1.000
_cell.length_b   1.000
_cell.length_c   1.000
_cell.angle_alpha   90.00
_cell.angle_beta   90.00
_cell.angle_gamma   90.00
#
_symmetry.space_group_name_H-M   'P 1'
#
loop_
_entity.id
_entity.type
_entity.pdbx_description
1 polymer ?
#
loop_
_entity_poly.entity_id
_entity_poly.type
_entity_poly.pdbx_seq_one_letter_code
_entity_poly.pdbx_strand_id
1 'polypeptide(L)'
;PHLRAAFAMGGGSDLQRLSGGENCVLGMVTGIMAKACNYPFLVWKNTVQQGLKISLDPRLVYRGLPMACLNLGGTNAVQFGGTGVFQRLLATTGSSQDTINVGGAFLGGAASGLPCSIWELCMIQQQRFGGSILGTPARFVKEYGTAALTRGVTMTIGREAMFTMSMLGVTPLIQQRLVESKVVESQNTANPNPNPNPNPNPN
;
A
#
# COMPACT_ATOMS: atom_id res chain seq x y z
N PRO A 1 -5.99 20.56 -32.82
CA PRO A 1 -6.97 19.47 -32.57
C PRO A 1 -6.36 18.13 -32.15
N HIS A 2 -5.18 17.74 -32.67
CA HIS A 2 -4.57 16.41 -32.42
C HIS A 2 -3.69 16.28 -31.17
N LEU A 3 -3.41 17.36 -30.43
CA LEU A 3 -2.56 17.31 -29.23
C LEU A 3 -3.32 17.08 -27.90
N ARG A 4 -4.66 17.16 -27.88
CA ARG A 4 -5.45 17.01 -26.64
C ARG A 4 -5.77 15.56 -26.28
N ALA A 5 -5.57 14.61 -27.20
CA ALA A 5 -5.83 13.19 -26.96
C ALA A 5 -4.71 12.46 -26.20
N ALA A 6 -3.52 13.05 -26.10
CA ALA A 6 -2.35 12.41 -25.48
C ALA A 6 -2.34 12.46 -23.93
N PHE A 7 -3.32 13.13 -23.31
CA PHE A 7 -3.44 13.28 -21.86
C PHE A 7 -4.80 12.81 -21.31
N ALA A 8 -5.45 11.85 -21.98
CA ALA A 8 -6.53 11.11 -21.34
C ALA A 8 -5.88 10.17 -20.30
N MET A 9 -5.83 10.60 -19.04
CA MET A 9 -5.48 9.72 -17.92
C MET A 9 -6.46 8.54 -17.94
N GLY A 10 -5.93 7.32 -18.12
CA GLY A 10 -6.72 6.09 -18.10
C GLY A 10 -7.52 6.00 -16.81
N GLY A 11 -8.84 6.11 -16.91
CA GLY A 11 -9.74 6.10 -15.77
C GLY A 11 -10.08 4.68 -15.32
N GLY A 12 -10.84 4.56 -14.23
CA GLY A 12 -11.41 3.27 -13.79
C GLY A 12 -12.22 2.57 -14.90
N SER A 13 -12.81 3.35 -15.80
CA SER A 13 -13.55 2.86 -16.97
C SER A 13 -12.66 2.14 -18.00
N ASP A 14 -11.38 2.49 -18.11
CA ASP A 14 -10.44 1.83 -19.02
C ASP A 14 -9.91 0.52 -18.43
N LEU A 15 -9.74 0.46 -17.10
CA LEU A 15 -9.39 -0.76 -16.35
C LEU A 15 -10.50 -1.83 -16.40
N GLN A 16 -11.77 -1.41 -16.46
CA GLN A 16 -12.92 -2.31 -16.60
C GLN A 16 -12.99 -3.01 -17.97
N ARG A 17 -12.25 -2.52 -18.98
CA ARG A 17 -12.21 -3.09 -20.34
C ARG A 17 -11.19 -4.23 -20.49
N LEU A 18 -10.29 -4.39 -19.51
CA LEU A 18 -9.25 -5.41 -19.48
C LEU A 18 -9.69 -6.61 -18.62
N SER A 19 -9.21 -7.80 -18.98
CA SER A 19 -9.37 -8.99 -18.14
C SER A 19 -8.61 -8.85 -16.82
N GLY A 20 -9.01 -9.63 -15.80
CA GLY A 20 -8.32 -9.62 -14.50
C GLY A 20 -6.83 -9.95 -14.59
N GLY A 21 -6.45 -10.82 -15.54
CA GLY A 21 -5.05 -11.16 -15.81
C GLY A 21 -4.26 -10.01 -16.41
N GLU A 22 -4.82 -9.30 -17.39
CA GLU A 22 -4.20 -8.12 -18.01
C GLU A 22 -4.03 -6.99 -17.00
N ASN A 23 -5.03 -6.75 -16.16
CA ASN A 23 -4.96 -5.78 -15.07
C ASN A 23 -3.87 -6.16 -14.04
N CYS A 24 -3.72 -7.45 -13.73
CA CYS A 24 -2.66 -7.93 -12.85
C CYS A 24 -1.27 -7.65 -13.44
N VAL A 25 -1.05 -8.00 -14.72
CA VAL A 25 0.23 -7.74 -15.40
C VAL A 25 0.51 -6.24 -15.48
N LEU A 26 -0.47 -5.43 -15.85
CA LEU A 26 -0.35 -3.98 -15.89
C LEU A 26 0.05 -3.43 -14.51
N GLY A 27 -0.58 -3.91 -13.44
CA GLY A 27 -0.25 -3.57 -12.06
C GLY A 27 1.18 -3.95 -11.67
N MET A 28 1.62 -5.16 -12.03
CA MET A 28 3.00 -5.62 -11.77
C MET A 28 4.04 -4.76 -12.48
N VAL A 29 3.86 -4.51 -13.78
CA VAL A 29 4.78 -3.69 -14.58
C VAL A 29 4.82 -2.26 -14.05
N THR A 30 3.65 -1.67 -13.81
CA THR A 30 3.55 -0.31 -13.27
C THR A 30 4.20 -0.20 -11.89
N GLY A 31 3.98 -1.19 -11.02
CA GLY A 31 4.59 -1.25 -9.69
C GLY A 31 6.11 -1.32 -9.74
N ILE A 32 6.68 -2.14 -10.64
CA ILE A 32 8.13 -2.24 -10.84
C ILE A 32 8.70 -0.92 -11.35
N MET A 33 8.05 -0.30 -12.36
CA MET A 33 8.51 0.97 -12.93
C MET A 33 8.44 2.10 -11.91
N ALA A 34 7.33 2.24 -11.19
CA ALA A 34 7.18 3.20 -10.11
C ALA A 34 8.26 2.97 -9.03
N LYS A 35 8.54 1.71 -8.68
CA LYS A 35 9.60 1.38 -7.72
C LYS A 35 10.97 1.78 -8.24
N ALA A 36 11.30 1.49 -9.49
CA ALA A 36 12.57 1.85 -10.10
C ALA A 36 12.80 3.37 -10.06
N CYS A 37 11.79 4.16 -10.43
CA CYS A 37 11.86 5.63 -10.37
C CYS A 37 12.07 6.16 -8.95
N ASN A 38 11.40 5.57 -7.95
CA ASN A 38 11.49 6.00 -6.55
C ASN A 38 12.67 5.36 -5.79
N TYR A 39 13.34 4.36 -6.37
CA TYR A 39 14.36 3.58 -5.69
C TYR A 39 15.54 4.41 -5.18
N PRO A 40 16.04 5.42 -5.92
CA PRO A 40 17.12 6.27 -5.43
C PRO A 40 16.83 6.93 -4.08
N PHE A 41 15.63 7.47 -3.91
CA PHE A 41 15.22 8.09 -2.65
C PHE A 41 15.17 7.09 -1.49
N LEU A 42 14.76 5.85 -1.78
CA LEU A 42 14.75 4.79 -0.78
C LEU A 42 16.17 4.44 -0.34
N VAL A 43 17.12 4.31 -1.27
CA VAL A 43 18.53 4.05 -0.95
C VAL A 43 19.12 5.19 -0.15
N TRP A 44 18.94 6.43 -0.58
CA TRP A 44 19.45 7.60 0.15
C TRP A 44 18.88 7.71 1.56
N LYS A 45 17.56 7.46 1.75
CA LYS A 45 16.95 7.38 3.08
C LYS A 45 17.65 6.34 3.94
N ASN A 46 17.85 5.13 3.42
CA ASN A 46 18.48 4.04 4.17
C ASN A 46 19.96 4.34 4.48
N THR A 47 20.68 4.97 3.56
CA THR A 47 22.07 5.40 3.74
C THR A 47 22.19 6.44 4.86
N VAL A 48 21.31 7.46 4.87
CA VAL A 48 21.27 8.49 5.92
C VAL A 48 20.87 7.88 7.27
N GLN A 49 19.88 6.99 7.31
CA GLN A 49 19.46 6.29 8.55
C GLN A 49 20.58 5.44 9.16
N GLN A 50 21.59 5.05 8.37
CA GLN A 50 22.78 4.32 8.82
C GLN A 50 23.98 5.22 9.13
N GLY A 51 23.85 6.54 8.97
CA GLY A 51 24.96 7.48 9.16
C GLY A 51 26.04 7.40 8.07
N LEU A 52 25.72 6.86 6.90
CA LEU A 52 26.65 6.73 5.77
C LEU A 52 26.53 7.94 4.82
N LYS A 53 27.57 8.18 4.01
CA LYS A 53 27.55 9.23 2.98
C LYS A 53 26.70 8.80 1.79
N ILE A 54 25.87 9.71 1.30
CA ILE A 54 25.07 9.52 0.09
C ILE A 54 26.00 9.35 -1.13
N SER A 55 25.70 8.36 -1.96
CA SER A 55 26.33 8.19 -3.28
C SER A 55 25.34 8.53 -4.39
N LEU A 56 25.85 9.14 -5.46
CA LEU A 56 25.10 9.45 -6.67
C LEU A 56 25.41 8.48 -7.82
N ASP A 57 26.32 7.52 -7.63
CA ASP A 57 26.63 6.52 -8.65
C ASP A 57 25.42 5.59 -8.88
N PRO A 58 24.81 5.58 -10.08
CA PRO A 58 23.66 4.74 -10.38
C PRO A 58 23.90 3.26 -10.10
N ARG A 59 25.14 2.78 -10.25
CA ARG A 59 25.50 1.38 -9.99
C ARG A 59 25.44 1.01 -8.51
N LEU A 60 25.59 1.99 -7.62
CA LEU A 60 25.43 1.84 -6.18
C LEU A 60 23.97 2.05 -5.77
N VAL A 61 23.33 3.05 -6.34
CA VAL A 61 21.96 3.45 -6.03
C VAL A 61 20.93 2.40 -6.46
N TYR A 62 21.18 1.64 -7.54
CA TYR A 62 20.28 0.57 -7.99
C TYR A 62 20.61 -0.82 -7.42
N ARG A 63 21.59 -0.93 -6.51
CA ARG A 63 21.87 -2.21 -5.83
C ARG A 63 20.70 -2.62 -4.96
N GLY A 64 20.28 -3.87 -5.12
CA GLY A 64 19.14 -4.44 -4.38
C GLY A 64 17.77 -4.08 -4.94
N LEU A 65 17.67 -3.39 -6.09
CA LEU A 65 16.39 -3.11 -6.75
C LEU A 65 15.55 -4.39 -6.96
N PRO A 66 16.09 -5.52 -7.44
CA PRO A 66 15.29 -6.74 -7.61
C PRO A 66 14.66 -7.22 -6.30
N MET A 67 15.39 -7.13 -5.19
CA MET A 67 14.87 -7.46 -3.86
C MET A 67 13.82 -6.47 -3.39
N ALA A 68 13.98 -5.18 -3.73
CA ALA A 68 13.00 -4.15 -3.44
C ALA A 68 11.69 -4.34 -4.22
N CYS A 69 11.76 -4.81 -5.47
CA CYS A 69 10.61 -5.19 -6.27
C CYS A 69 9.91 -6.43 -5.69
N LEU A 70 10.68 -7.46 -5.27
CA LEU A 70 10.14 -8.62 -4.59
C LEU A 70 9.44 -8.22 -3.27
N ASN A 71 10.06 -7.34 -2.49
CA ASN A 71 9.47 -6.85 -1.25
C ASN A 71 8.14 -6.12 -1.53
N LEU A 72 8.10 -5.21 -2.51
CA LEU A 72 6.87 -4.51 -2.88
C LEU A 72 5.77 -5.49 -3.33
N GLY A 73 6.06 -6.34 -4.32
CA GLY A 73 5.07 -7.24 -4.88
C GLY A 73 4.62 -8.32 -3.92
N GLY A 74 5.57 -8.98 -3.26
CA GLY A 74 5.32 -10.05 -2.31
C GLY A 74 4.57 -9.56 -1.07
N THR A 75 4.96 -8.42 -0.51
CA THR A 75 4.26 -7.85 0.66
C THR A 75 2.84 -7.46 0.28
N ASN A 76 2.65 -6.78 -0.85
CA ASN A 76 1.30 -6.42 -1.32
C ASN A 76 0.43 -7.67 -1.55
N ALA A 77 0.98 -8.73 -2.15
CA ALA A 77 0.24 -9.97 -2.36
C ALA A 77 -0.29 -10.56 -1.04
N VAL A 78 0.56 -10.56 0.00
CA VAL A 78 0.16 -11.04 1.34
C VAL A 78 -0.82 -10.07 2.00
N GLN A 79 -0.66 -8.76 1.86
CA GLN A 79 -1.60 -7.77 2.39
C GLN A 79 -3.01 -7.97 1.78
N PHE A 80 -3.15 -7.89 0.46
CA PHE A 80 -4.44 -8.00 -0.21
C PHE A 80 -5.08 -9.39 -0.03
N GLY A 81 -4.28 -10.46 -0.21
CA GLY A 81 -4.76 -11.82 -0.02
C GLY A 81 -5.14 -12.12 1.43
N GLY A 82 -4.28 -11.74 2.38
CA GLY A 82 -4.50 -11.91 3.81
C GLY A 82 -5.69 -11.12 4.31
N THR A 83 -5.84 -9.86 3.89
CA THR A 83 -7.00 -9.04 4.24
C THR A 83 -8.30 -9.71 3.82
N GLY A 84 -8.39 -10.25 2.59
CA GLY A 84 -9.59 -10.95 2.15
C GLY A 84 -9.91 -12.20 2.99
N VAL A 85 -8.89 -12.96 3.40
CA VAL A 85 -9.06 -14.12 4.29
C VAL A 85 -9.57 -13.68 5.66
N PHE A 86 -8.92 -12.69 6.29
CA PHE A 86 -9.30 -12.23 7.62
C PHE A 86 -10.67 -11.53 7.64
N GLN A 87 -11.04 -10.82 6.58
CA GLN A 87 -12.39 -10.26 6.44
C GLN A 87 -13.45 -11.37 6.43
N ARG A 88 -13.23 -12.45 5.68
CA ARG A 88 -14.13 -13.62 5.67
C ARG A 88 -14.24 -14.27 7.04
N LEU A 89 -13.12 -14.42 7.75
CA LEU A 89 -13.10 -14.98 9.10
C LEU A 89 -13.88 -14.09 10.09
N LEU A 90 -13.62 -12.78 10.09
CA LEU A 90 -14.33 -11.83 10.97
C LEU A 90 -15.84 -11.73 10.65
N ALA A 91 -16.22 -11.94 9.39
CA ALA A 91 -17.64 -11.97 9.01
C ALA A 91 -18.40 -13.14 9.67
N THR A 92 -17.72 -14.26 9.96
CA THR A 92 -18.35 -15.40 10.65
C THR A 92 -18.67 -15.12 12.13
N THR A 93 -18.07 -14.08 12.73
CA THR A 93 -18.25 -13.77 14.15
C THR A 93 -19.42 -12.81 14.41
N GLY A 94 -20.15 -12.40 13.37
CA GLY A 94 -21.24 -11.42 13.49
C GLY A 94 -20.76 -9.99 13.80
N SER A 95 -19.49 -9.67 13.52
CA SER A 95 -18.93 -8.33 13.72
C SER A 95 -19.58 -7.27 12.81
N SER A 96 -19.48 -5.99 13.17
CA SER A 96 -19.92 -4.89 12.30
C SER A 96 -19.09 -4.84 11.00
N GLN A 97 -19.68 -4.31 9.93
CA GLN A 97 -19.00 -4.20 8.63
C GLN A 97 -17.71 -3.36 8.72
N ASP A 98 -17.72 -2.30 9.52
CA ASP A 98 -16.55 -1.44 9.74
C ASP A 98 -15.44 -2.21 10.45
N THR A 99 -15.78 -3.00 11.47
CA THR A 99 -14.82 -3.87 12.17
C THR A 99 -14.26 -4.96 11.25
N ILE A 100 -15.08 -5.56 10.39
CA ILE A 100 -14.64 -6.55 9.41
C ILE A 100 -13.64 -5.91 8.44
N ASN A 101 -13.97 -4.75 7.87
CA ASN A 101 -13.17 -4.07 6.87
C ASN A 101 -11.83 -3.59 7.45
N VAL A 102 -11.87 -2.84 8.57
CA VAL A 102 -10.69 -2.26 9.22
C VAL A 102 -9.86 -3.33 9.92
N GLY A 103 -10.50 -4.24 10.66
CA GLY A 103 -9.83 -5.32 11.37
C GLY A 103 -9.19 -6.32 10.43
N GLY A 104 -9.87 -6.71 9.34
CA GLY A 104 -9.30 -7.59 8.33
C GLY A 104 -8.12 -6.94 7.59
N ALA A 105 -8.20 -5.63 7.31
CA ALA A 105 -7.09 -4.88 6.74
C ALA A 105 -5.86 -4.83 7.68
N PHE A 106 -6.09 -4.59 8.97
CA PHE A 106 -5.04 -4.61 9.99
C PHE A 106 -4.36 -5.98 10.10
N LEU A 107 -5.14 -7.06 10.18
CA LEU A 107 -4.60 -8.42 10.30
C LEU A 107 -3.87 -8.86 9.02
N GLY A 108 -4.36 -8.45 7.84
CA GLY A 108 -3.67 -8.69 6.57
C GLY A 108 -2.30 -8.02 6.53
N GLY A 109 -2.21 -6.76 6.98
CA GLY A 109 -0.93 -6.06 7.13
C GLY A 109 -0.02 -6.66 8.20
N ALA A 110 -0.58 -7.12 9.32
CA ALA A 110 0.19 -7.80 10.35
C ALA A 110 0.83 -9.09 9.81
N ALA A 111 0.09 -9.87 9.02
CA ALA A 111 0.59 -11.08 8.38
C ALA A 111 1.70 -10.79 7.35
N SER A 112 1.57 -9.71 6.57
CA SER A 112 2.59 -9.32 5.58
C SER A 112 3.88 -8.79 6.20
N GLY A 113 3.83 -8.32 7.46
CA GLY A 113 4.99 -7.82 8.19
C GLY A 113 6.13 -8.83 8.36
N LEU A 114 5.81 -10.12 8.47
CA LEU A 114 6.80 -11.20 8.60
C LEU A 114 7.71 -11.31 7.36
N PRO A 115 7.18 -11.60 6.15
CA PRO A 115 8.01 -11.68 4.96
C PRO A 115 8.59 -10.32 4.56
N CYS A 116 7.86 -9.22 4.78
CA CYS A 116 8.36 -7.87 4.52
C CYS A 116 9.66 -7.57 5.29
N SER A 117 9.71 -7.94 6.58
CA SER A 117 10.89 -7.72 7.42
C SER A 117 12.13 -8.41 6.87
N ILE A 118 11.99 -9.67 6.46
CA ILE A 118 13.08 -10.47 5.90
C ILE A 118 13.58 -9.85 4.58
N TRP A 119 12.64 -9.48 3.69
CA TRP A 119 12.99 -8.91 2.39
C TRP A 119 13.60 -7.51 2.51
N GLU A 120 13.11 -6.69 3.43
CA GLU A 120 13.64 -5.37 3.71
C GLU A 120 15.06 -5.44 4.26
N LEU A 121 15.31 -6.35 5.22
CA LEU A 121 16.65 -6.59 5.74
C LEU A 121 17.62 -7.01 4.62
N CYS A 122 17.23 -7.96 3.78
CA CYS A 122 18.07 -8.42 2.66
C CYS A 122 18.34 -7.29 1.66
N MET A 123 17.32 -6.50 1.32
CA MET A 123 17.45 -5.34 0.44
C MET A 123 18.45 -4.32 1.01
N ILE A 124 18.34 -3.99 2.31
CA ILE A 124 19.26 -3.06 2.98
C ILE A 124 20.70 -3.59 2.96
N GLN A 125 20.89 -4.88 3.19
CA GLN A 125 22.22 -5.51 3.12
C GLN A 125 22.78 -5.47 1.69
N GLN A 126 21.95 -5.68 0.66
CA GLN A 126 22.35 -5.54 -0.74
C GLN A 126 22.70 -4.10 -1.11
N GLN A 127 21.96 -3.10 -0.60
CA GLN A 127 22.26 -1.68 -0.80
C GLN A 127 23.64 -1.33 -0.22
N ARG A 128 23.98 -1.88 0.95
CA ARG A 128 25.24 -1.56 1.65
C ARG A 128 26.44 -2.33 1.10
N PHE A 129 26.32 -3.64 0.92
CA PHE A 129 27.46 -4.52 0.64
C PHE A 129 27.41 -5.15 -0.76
N GLY A 130 26.34 -4.94 -1.52
CA GLY A 130 26.05 -5.71 -2.72
C GLY A 130 25.62 -7.15 -2.40
N GLY A 131 25.45 -7.95 -3.45
CA GLY A 131 25.01 -9.33 -3.37
C GLY A 131 23.82 -9.63 -4.29
N SER A 132 23.27 -10.84 -4.16
CA SER A 132 22.14 -11.33 -4.94
C SER A 132 20.96 -11.69 -4.03
N ILE A 133 19.76 -11.81 -4.61
CA ILE A 133 18.51 -12.12 -3.90
C ILE A 133 18.66 -13.33 -2.95
N LEU A 134 19.31 -14.40 -3.41
CA LEU A 134 19.50 -15.62 -2.62
C LEU A 134 20.85 -15.66 -1.90
N GLY A 135 21.89 -15.03 -2.46
CA GLY A 135 23.22 -15.00 -1.86
C GLY A 135 23.28 -14.18 -0.58
N THR A 136 22.55 -13.07 -0.51
CA THR A 136 22.49 -12.20 0.67
C THR A 136 21.89 -12.91 1.89
N PRO A 137 20.67 -13.49 1.85
CA PRO A 137 20.13 -14.21 2.99
C PRO A 137 20.98 -15.43 3.36
N ALA A 138 21.53 -16.17 2.39
CA ALA A 138 22.41 -17.30 2.67
C ALA A 138 23.69 -16.88 3.42
N ARG A 139 24.34 -15.79 3.00
CA ARG A 139 25.50 -15.22 3.70
C ARG A 139 25.12 -14.79 5.11
N PHE A 140 23.99 -14.11 5.24
CA PHE A 140 23.53 -13.56 6.50
C PHE A 140 23.20 -14.65 7.53
N VAL A 141 22.52 -15.72 7.10
CA VAL A 141 22.24 -16.89 7.95
C VAL A 141 23.52 -17.63 8.33
N LYS A 142 24.46 -17.77 7.38
CA LYS A 142 25.75 -18.43 7.65
C LYS A 142 26.58 -17.67 8.70
N GLU A 143 26.53 -16.35 8.68
CA GLU A 143 27.38 -15.49 9.53
C GLU A 143 26.74 -15.15 10.88
N TYR A 144 25.40 -14.98 10.93
CA TYR A 144 24.69 -14.49 12.12
C TYR A 144 23.55 -15.41 12.59
N GLY A 145 23.29 -16.52 11.89
CA GLY A 145 22.21 -17.45 12.21
C GLY A 145 20.83 -17.04 11.66
N THR A 146 19.86 -17.95 11.74
CA THR A 146 18.49 -17.75 11.22
C THR A 146 17.71 -16.69 12.02
N ALA A 147 17.95 -16.59 13.32
CA ALA A 147 17.32 -15.59 14.20
C ALA A 147 17.70 -14.16 13.81
N ALA A 148 18.82 -13.94 13.13
CA ALA A 148 19.20 -12.61 12.67
C ALA A 148 18.21 -12.08 11.61
N LEU A 149 17.54 -12.95 10.84
CA LEU A 149 16.57 -12.55 9.82
C LEU A 149 15.29 -11.96 10.42
N THR A 150 14.99 -12.22 11.69
CA THR A 150 13.81 -11.67 12.38
C THR A 150 14.09 -10.35 13.09
N ARG A 151 15.28 -9.76 12.87
CA ARG A 151 15.64 -8.49 13.50
C ARG A 151 14.72 -7.37 13.03
N GLY A 152 14.00 -6.75 13.97
CA GLY A 152 13.06 -5.66 13.68
C GLY A 152 11.69 -6.13 13.18
N VAL A 153 11.39 -7.43 13.27
CA VAL A 153 10.13 -8.00 12.77
C VAL A 153 8.90 -7.42 13.47
N THR A 154 8.95 -7.20 14.79
CA THR A 154 7.82 -6.65 15.55
C THR A 154 7.45 -5.24 15.10
N MET A 155 8.46 -4.38 14.90
CA MET A 155 8.25 -3.04 14.37
C MET A 155 7.74 -3.07 12.92
N THR A 156 8.20 -4.04 12.14
CA THR A 156 7.73 -4.23 10.76
C THR A 156 6.27 -4.67 10.72
N ILE A 157 5.87 -5.62 11.57
CA ILE A 157 4.47 -6.05 11.72
C ILE A 157 3.58 -4.86 12.07
N GLY A 158 3.95 -4.07 13.09
CA GLY A 158 3.17 -2.90 13.48
C GLY A 158 3.04 -1.88 12.34
N ARG A 159 4.14 -1.60 11.63
CA ARG A 159 4.16 -0.69 10.48
C ARG A 159 3.24 -1.17 9.36
N GLU A 160 3.36 -2.43 8.95
CA GLU A 160 2.58 -3.00 7.84
C GLU A 160 1.10 -3.12 8.21
N ALA A 161 0.78 -3.45 9.46
CA ALA A 161 -0.59 -3.50 9.96
C ALA A 161 -1.27 -2.13 9.88
N MET A 162 -0.61 -1.07 10.37
CA MET A 162 -1.13 0.30 10.28
C MET A 162 -1.24 0.79 8.85
N PHE A 163 -0.21 0.55 8.03
CA PHE A 163 -0.20 0.94 6.62
C PHE A 163 -1.40 0.31 5.87
N THR A 164 -1.57 -1.00 5.99
CA THR A 164 -2.65 -1.73 5.31
C THR A 164 -4.02 -1.36 5.85
N MET A 165 -4.17 -1.22 7.18
CA MET A 165 -5.40 -0.73 7.81
C MET A 165 -5.80 0.63 7.25
N SER A 166 -4.84 1.56 7.13
CA SER A 166 -5.11 2.90 6.61
C SER A 166 -5.58 2.85 5.16
N MET A 167 -4.88 2.12 4.30
CA MET A 167 -5.13 2.08 2.86
C MET A 167 -6.39 1.29 2.49
N LEU A 168 -6.60 0.12 3.09
CA LEU A 168 -7.68 -0.81 2.69
C LEU A 168 -8.90 -0.74 3.61
N GLY A 169 -8.76 -0.21 4.82
CA GLY A 169 -9.85 -0.06 5.79
C GLY A 169 -10.34 1.38 5.87
N VAL A 170 -9.47 2.29 6.30
CA VAL A 170 -9.87 3.67 6.66
C VAL A 170 -10.15 4.53 5.44
N THR A 171 -9.29 4.50 4.41
CA THR A 171 -9.48 5.30 3.18
C THR A 171 -10.83 5.05 2.49
N PRO A 172 -11.25 3.80 2.20
CA PRO A 172 -12.55 3.58 1.56
C PRO A 172 -13.73 4.01 2.46
N LEU A 173 -13.59 3.87 3.78
CA LEU A 173 -14.61 4.33 4.73
C LEU A 173 -14.76 5.86 4.68
N ILE A 174 -13.64 6.60 4.70
CA ILE A 174 -13.65 8.06 4.54
C ILE A 174 -14.26 8.45 3.18
N GLN A 175 -13.88 7.75 2.11
CA GLN A 175 -14.41 8.01 0.78
C GLN A 175 -15.92 7.82 0.71
N GLN A 176 -16.47 6.76 1.30
CA GLN A 176 -17.91 6.52 1.37
C GLN A 176 -18.63 7.66 2.10
N ARG A 177 -18.12 8.07 3.28
CA ARG A 177 -18.71 9.18 4.05
C ARG A 177 -18.68 10.51 3.30
N LEU A 178 -17.62 10.79 2.57
CA LEU A 178 -17.51 12.02 1.77
C LEU A 178 -18.47 12.01 0.58
N VAL A 179 -18.65 10.86 -0.08
CA VAL A 179 -19.61 10.72 -1.19
C VAL A 179 -21.04 10.82 -0.68
N GLU A 180 -21.38 10.15 0.42
CA GLU A 180 -22.69 10.29 1.09
C GLU A 180 -23.00 11.75 1.41
N SER A 181 -22.04 12.47 2.00
CA SER A 181 -22.21 13.89 2.36
C SER A 181 -22.48 14.78 1.16
N LYS A 182 -21.76 14.59 0.04
CA LYS A 182 -21.98 15.35 -1.20
C LYS A 182 -23.32 15.06 -1.87
N VAL A 183 -23.78 13.81 -1.81
CA VAL A 183 -25.10 13.43 -2.33
C VAL A 183 -26.20 14.09 -1.51
N VAL A 184 -26.08 14.11 -0.18
CA VAL A 184 -27.03 14.79 0.71
C VAL A 184 -27.07 16.30 0.45
N GLU A 185 -25.92 16.94 0.25
CA GLU A 185 -25.83 18.37 -0.10
C GLU A 185 -26.46 18.66 -1.48
N SER A 186 -26.25 17.77 -2.46
CA SER A 186 -26.83 17.88 -3.80
C SER A 186 -28.36 17.67 -3.79
N GLN A 187 -28.87 16.77 -2.94
CA GLN A 187 -30.31 16.58 -2.75
C GLN A 187 -30.96 17.77 -2.02
N ASN A 188 -30.30 18.34 -1.02
CA ASN A 188 -30.78 19.54 -0.31
C ASN A 188 -30.77 20.80 -1.18
N THR A 189 -29.87 20.88 -2.16
CA THR A 189 -29.82 22.00 -3.13
C THR A 189 -30.77 21.81 -4.32
N ALA A 190 -31.01 20.56 -4.74
CA ALA A 190 -31.96 20.23 -5.81
C ALA A 190 -33.43 20.24 -5.36
N ASN A 191 -33.69 20.10 -4.05
CA ASN A 191 -34.99 20.32 -3.45
C ASN A 191 -34.85 21.39 -2.36
N PRO A 192 -34.83 22.69 -2.70
CA PRO A 192 -34.94 23.73 -1.70
C PRO A 192 -36.34 23.57 -1.10
N ASN A 193 -36.42 22.97 0.08
CA ASN A 193 -37.66 22.89 0.84
C ASN A 193 -38.30 24.29 0.82
N PRO A 194 -39.52 24.48 0.27
CA PRO A 194 -40.13 25.78 0.25
C PRO A 194 -40.51 26.12 1.69
N ASN A 195 -39.70 27.01 2.27
CA ASN A 195 -39.97 27.84 3.42
C ASN A 195 -39.76 27.20 4.82
N PRO A 196 -38.85 27.76 5.65
CA PRO A 196 -39.04 27.73 7.10
C PRO A 196 -40.23 28.64 7.39
N ASN A 197 -41.31 28.07 7.93
CA ASN A 197 -42.52 28.78 8.35
C ASN A 197 -42.17 30.14 9.01
N PRO A 198 -42.38 31.29 8.33
CA PRO A 198 -42.36 32.56 9.01
C PRO A 198 -43.74 32.66 9.64
N ASN A 199 -43.81 32.51 10.95
CA ASN A 199 -44.98 32.97 11.69
C ASN A 199 -45.06 34.50 11.49
N PRO A 200 -46.20 35.05 11.03
CA PRO A 200 -46.73 36.18 11.77
C PRO A 200 -48.28 36.25 11.79
N ASN A 201 -48.86 36.04 12.97
CA ASN A 201 -50.02 36.78 13.56
C ASN A 201 -51.35 36.82 12.75
N PRO A 202 -52.42 37.55 13.15
CA PRO A 202 -53.03 37.80 14.47
C PRO A 202 -54.54 37.39 14.49
N ASN A 203 -55.10 37.10 15.67
CA ASN A 203 -56.47 37.43 16.14
C ASN A 203 -56.76 36.76 17.47
#